data_AF-W7YBK1-F1
#
_entry.id   AF-W7YBK1-F1
#
_cell.length_a   1.000
_cell.length_b   1.000
_cell.length_c   1.000
_cell.angle_alpha   90.00
_cell.angle_beta   90.00
_cell.angle_gamma   90.00
#
_symmetry.space_group_name_H-M   'P 1'
#
loop_
_entity.id
_entity.type
_entity.pdbx_description
1 polymer ?
#
loop_
_entity_poly.entity_id
_entity_poly.type
_entity_poly.pdbx_seq_one_letter_code
_entity_poly.pdbx_strand_id
1 'polypeptide(L)'
;MIDVSKMSQHEKEELFKQLKEEEAKKMEARERELELYKETKNKLVTETVKKMENLSSLISRAKAEVYNDFSTLLRLKKELYGYRDSQKSHSFSNELGQTIEIGFREVDGWDDTVDAGVAKIKEYLRSLSTNEETAKLVSIIGDLLKKDSKGNLQAKRMIQLKNKEREINNPIFSEGINIILSAHKPQRSAWFVEASTKGKTNEKTGVPLSISACEFPDGTNVDLSGF
;
A
#
# COMPACT_ATOMS: atom_id res chain seq x y z
N MET A 1 48.98 -38.68 3.95
CA MET A 1 48.78 -38.31 2.54
C MET A 1 49.01 -39.59 1.72
N ILE A 2 48.01 -40.07 0.99
CA ILE A 2 48.17 -41.26 0.15
C ILE A 2 48.96 -40.83 -1.10
N ASP A 3 50.12 -41.44 -1.33
CA ASP A 3 50.98 -41.12 -2.48
C ASP A 3 50.54 -41.93 -3.71
N VAL A 4 49.61 -41.36 -4.46
CA VAL A 4 48.96 -41.97 -5.63
C VAL A 4 49.97 -42.36 -6.73
N SER A 5 51.15 -41.74 -6.74
CA SER A 5 52.20 -42.02 -7.73
C SER A 5 52.78 -43.45 -7.62
N LYS A 6 52.75 -44.05 -6.42
CA LYS A 6 53.32 -45.37 -6.11
C LYS A 6 52.34 -46.55 -6.27
N MET A 7 51.08 -46.29 -6.61
CA MET A 7 50.07 -47.34 -6.80
C MET A 7 50.23 -48.04 -8.14
N SER A 8 49.91 -49.34 -8.19
CA SER A 8 49.87 -50.12 -9.42
C SER A 8 48.76 -49.62 -10.36
N GLN A 9 48.86 -49.95 -11.65
CA GLN A 9 47.87 -49.55 -12.67
C GLN A 9 46.44 -49.97 -12.28
N HIS A 10 46.30 -51.19 -11.75
CA HIS A 10 45.02 -51.76 -11.31
C HIS A 10 44.43 -51.00 -10.12
N GLU A 11 45.24 -50.68 -9.11
CA GLU A 11 44.78 -49.94 -7.92
C GLU A 11 44.38 -48.49 -8.27
N LYS A 12 45.02 -47.88 -9.27
CA LYS A 12 44.64 -46.56 -9.79
C LYS A 12 43.30 -46.58 -10.52
N GLU A 13 43.05 -47.61 -11.33
CA GLU A 13 41.77 -47.78 -12.04
C GLU A 13 40.62 -48.05 -11.06
N GLU A 14 40.85 -48.86 -10.03
CA GLU A 14 39.86 -49.18 -9.01
C GLU A 14 39.52 -47.96 -8.14
N LEU A 15 40.53 -47.18 -7.73
CA LEU A 15 40.34 -45.92 -7.01
C LEU A 15 39.58 -44.88 -7.85
N PHE A 16 39.90 -44.75 -9.13
CA PHE A 16 39.20 -43.85 -10.04
C PHE A 16 37.73 -44.23 -10.21
N LYS A 17 37.44 -45.53 -10.32
CA LYS A 17 36.07 -46.04 -10.37
C LYS A 17 35.30 -45.74 -9.08
N GLN A 18 35.92 -45.95 -7.92
CA GLN A 18 35.32 -45.65 -6.61
C GLN A 18 35.02 -44.15 -6.44
N LEU A 19 35.97 -43.28 -6.80
CA LEU A 19 35.78 -41.82 -6.75
C LEU A 19 34.64 -41.35 -7.67
N LYS A 20 34.59 -41.86 -8.89
CA LYS A 20 33.53 -41.53 -9.85
C LYS A 20 32.15 -41.99 -9.37
N GLU A 21 32.06 -43.18 -8.77
CA GLU A 21 30.82 -43.67 -8.14
C GLU A 21 30.42 -42.83 -6.92
N GLU A 22 31.38 -42.39 -6.11
CA GLU A 22 31.11 -41.52 -4.95
C GLU A 22 30.64 -40.12 -5.38
N GLU A 23 31.28 -39.52 -6.39
CA GLU A 23 30.84 -38.24 -6.97
C GLU A 23 29.45 -38.34 -7.58
N ALA A 24 29.17 -39.41 -8.34
CA ALA A 24 27.83 -39.64 -8.91
C ALA A 24 26.77 -39.75 -7.80
N LYS A 25 27.04 -40.50 -6.73
CA LYS A 25 26.14 -40.61 -5.57
C LYS A 25 25.91 -39.27 -4.87
N LYS A 26 26.95 -38.43 -4.73
CA LYS A 26 26.84 -37.08 -4.15
C LYS A 26 26.00 -36.16 -5.03
N MET A 27 26.19 -36.21 -6.34
CA MET A 27 25.39 -35.45 -7.30
C MET A 27 23.93 -35.87 -7.27
N GLU A 28 23.63 -37.17 -7.33
CA GLU A 28 22.27 -37.70 -7.21
C GLU A 28 21.62 -37.37 -5.86
N ALA A 29 22.37 -37.38 -4.76
CA ALA A 29 21.86 -36.97 -3.45
C ALA A 29 21.49 -35.49 -3.45
N ARG A 30 22.35 -34.63 -4.00
CA ARG A 30 22.10 -33.20 -4.11
C ARG A 30 20.92 -32.88 -5.02
N GLU A 31 20.78 -33.57 -6.15
CA GLU A 31 19.63 -33.41 -7.05
C GLU A 31 18.32 -33.79 -6.36
N ARG A 32 18.30 -34.92 -5.64
CA ARG A 32 17.15 -35.34 -4.82
C ARG A 32 16.81 -34.33 -3.73
N GLU A 33 17.80 -33.77 -3.03
CA GLU A 33 17.57 -32.71 -2.03
C GLU A 33 16.96 -31.45 -2.66
N LEU A 34 17.44 -31.04 -3.85
CA LEU A 34 16.90 -29.90 -4.57
C LEU A 34 15.47 -30.13 -5.06
N GLU A 35 15.16 -31.33 -5.53
CA GLU A 35 13.81 -31.73 -5.93
C GLU A 35 12.86 -31.73 -4.73
N LEU A 36 13.25 -32.38 -3.63
CA LEU A 36 12.48 -32.40 -2.39
C LEU A 36 12.22 -30.99 -1.85
N TYR A 37 13.24 -30.13 -1.89
CA TYR A 37 13.08 -28.73 -1.51
C TYR A 37 12.06 -28.00 -2.41
N LYS A 38 12.16 -28.16 -3.74
CA LYS A 38 11.22 -27.54 -4.69
C LYS A 38 9.78 -27.99 -4.43
N GLU A 39 9.57 -29.29 -4.25
CA GLU A 39 8.25 -29.85 -3.96
C GLU A 39 7.69 -29.34 -2.64
N THR A 40 8.51 -29.38 -1.57
CA THR A 40 8.12 -28.91 -0.25
C THR A 40 7.78 -27.42 -0.27
N LYS A 41 8.61 -26.60 -0.92
CA LYS A 41 8.35 -25.17 -1.10
C LYS A 41 7.05 -24.94 -1.86
N ASN A 42 6.85 -25.60 -2.99
CA ASN A 42 5.64 -25.41 -3.81
C ASN A 42 4.37 -25.80 -3.04
N LYS A 43 4.43 -26.91 -2.29
CA LYS A 43 3.33 -27.35 -1.43
C LYS A 43 3.04 -26.32 -0.32
N LEU A 44 4.07 -25.87 0.39
CA LEU A 44 3.94 -24.88 1.46
C LEU A 44 3.37 -23.55 0.95
N VAL A 45 3.86 -23.06 -0.20
CA VAL A 45 3.33 -21.84 -0.83
C VAL A 45 1.86 -22.02 -1.19
N THR A 46 1.49 -23.13 -1.82
CA THR A 46 0.10 -23.41 -2.22
C THR A 46 -0.84 -23.45 -1.01
N GLU A 47 -0.46 -24.18 0.04
CA GLU A 47 -1.24 -24.26 1.27
C GLU A 47 -1.35 -22.92 1.99
N THR A 48 -0.26 -22.14 2.00
CA THR A 48 -0.23 -20.82 2.65
C THR A 48 -1.10 -19.81 1.89
N VAL A 49 -1.03 -19.76 0.56
CA VAL A 49 -1.88 -18.90 -0.28
C VAL A 49 -3.35 -19.22 0.00
N LYS A 50 -3.74 -20.51 0.02
CA LYS A 50 -5.12 -20.92 0.32
C LYS A 50 -5.58 -20.45 1.71
N LYS A 51 -4.71 -20.49 2.73
CA LYS A 51 -5.03 -19.94 4.06
C LYS A 51 -5.27 -18.42 4.00
N MET A 52 -4.45 -17.69 3.25
CA MET A 52 -4.60 -16.24 3.08
C MET A 52 -5.87 -15.87 2.30
N GLU A 53 -6.24 -16.63 1.27
CA GLU A 53 -7.49 -16.45 0.53
C GLU A 53 -8.72 -16.65 1.43
N ASN A 54 -8.70 -17.67 2.29
CA ASN A 54 -9.77 -17.91 3.26
C ASN A 54 -9.91 -16.75 4.26
N LEU A 55 -8.79 -16.24 4.79
CA LEU A 55 -8.79 -15.07 5.68
C LEU A 55 -9.33 -13.83 4.95
N SER A 56 -8.90 -13.59 3.72
CA SER A 56 -9.39 -12.47 2.89
C SER A 56 -10.91 -12.57 2.67
N SER A 57 -11.42 -13.77 2.36
CA SER A 57 -12.86 -14.00 2.22
C SER A 57 -13.61 -13.73 3.52
N LEU A 58 -13.05 -14.10 4.68
CA LEU A 58 -13.67 -13.84 5.97
C LEU A 58 -13.77 -12.34 6.26
N ILE A 59 -12.68 -11.59 6.03
CA ILE A 59 -12.65 -10.13 6.18
C ILE A 59 -13.66 -9.48 5.21
N SER A 60 -13.74 -9.94 3.96
CA SER A 60 -14.70 -9.42 2.98
C SER A 60 -16.15 -9.63 3.40
N ARG A 61 -16.49 -10.80 3.98
CA ARG A 61 -17.84 -11.08 4.48
C ARG A 61 -18.17 -10.22 5.70
N ALA A 62 -17.27 -10.15 6.68
CA ALA A 62 -17.44 -9.31 7.85
C ALA A 62 -17.67 -7.84 7.47
N LYS A 63 -16.94 -7.34 6.46
CA LYS A 63 -17.18 -6.00 5.92
C LYS A 63 -18.61 -5.85 5.39
N ALA A 64 -19.09 -6.77 4.56
CA ALA A 64 -20.44 -6.71 4.01
C ALA A 64 -21.52 -6.76 5.10
N GLU A 65 -21.35 -7.61 6.12
CA GLU A 65 -22.24 -7.71 7.27
C GLU A 65 -22.33 -6.38 8.02
N VAL A 66 -21.18 -5.77 8.36
CA VAL A 66 -21.17 -4.45 9.03
C VAL A 66 -21.91 -3.40 8.21
N TYR A 67 -21.70 -3.31 6.89
CA TYR A 67 -22.43 -2.33 6.08
C TYR A 67 -23.94 -2.61 6.04
N ASN A 68 -24.35 -3.88 6.01
CA ASN A 68 -25.76 -4.26 6.03
C ASN A 68 -26.41 -3.90 7.38
N ASP A 69 -25.77 -4.25 8.49
CA ASP A 69 -26.29 -4.00 9.84
C ASP A 69 -26.45 -2.49 10.10
N PHE A 70 -25.44 -1.71 9.73
CA PHE A 70 -25.47 -0.26 9.93
C PHE A 70 -26.27 0.49 8.86
N SER A 71 -26.63 -0.11 7.72
CA SER A 71 -27.46 0.54 6.69
C SER A 71 -28.82 0.98 7.25
N THR A 72 -29.42 0.16 8.11
CA THR A 72 -30.69 0.47 8.78
C THR A 72 -30.52 1.63 9.76
N LEU A 73 -29.45 1.62 10.56
CA LEU A 73 -29.12 2.71 11.48
C LEU A 73 -28.81 4.02 10.74
N LEU A 74 -28.15 3.95 9.59
CA LEU A 74 -27.87 5.11 8.75
C LEU A 74 -29.15 5.74 8.18
N ARG A 75 -30.09 4.92 7.71
CA ARG A 75 -31.41 5.38 7.24
C ARG A 75 -32.17 6.08 8.37
N LEU A 76 -32.26 5.44 9.54
CA LEU A 76 -32.91 6.04 10.72
C LEU A 76 -32.25 7.34 11.14
N LYS A 77 -30.91 7.38 11.19
CA LYS A 77 -30.16 8.60 11.52
C LYS A 77 -30.43 9.72 10.50
N LYS A 78 -30.62 9.38 9.21
CA LYS A 78 -30.92 10.35 8.15
C LYS A 78 -32.33 10.91 8.33
N GLU A 79 -33.31 10.06 8.62
CA GLU A 79 -34.68 10.46 8.91
C GLU A 79 -34.79 11.36 10.15
N LEU A 80 -34.08 11.02 11.24
CA LEU A 80 -34.14 11.74 12.50
C LEU A 80 -33.39 13.08 12.49
N TYR A 81 -32.22 13.14 11.85
CA TYR A 81 -31.30 14.28 11.98
C TYR A 81 -31.01 15.02 10.66
N GLY A 82 -31.50 14.52 9.52
CA GLY A 82 -31.41 15.23 8.24
C GLY A 82 -29.99 15.57 7.78
N TYR A 83 -29.00 14.71 8.05
CA TYR A 83 -27.61 14.98 7.63
C TYR A 83 -27.45 14.91 6.10
N ARG A 84 -26.48 15.68 5.57
CA ARG A 84 -26.23 15.80 4.12
C ARG A 84 -25.57 14.53 3.55
N ASP A 85 -25.95 14.15 2.34
CA ASP A 85 -25.35 13.03 1.59
C ASP A 85 -23.86 13.22 1.23
N SER A 86 -23.29 14.39 1.53
CA SER A 86 -21.87 14.70 1.36
C SER A 86 -20.96 14.08 2.43
N GLN A 87 -21.51 13.45 3.46
CA GLN A 87 -20.72 12.85 4.53
C GLN A 87 -20.04 11.56 4.04
N LYS A 88 -18.71 11.48 4.21
CA LYS A 88 -17.88 10.37 3.70
C LYS A 88 -17.75 9.20 4.68
N SER A 89 -17.96 9.45 5.97
CA SER A 89 -17.91 8.43 7.01
C SER A 89 -18.91 8.70 8.15
N HIS A 90 -19.32 7.64 8.82
CA HIS A 90 -20.21 7.66 9.97
C HIS A 90 -19.60 6.88 11.12
N SER A 91 -19.51 7.54 12.27
CA SER A 91 -19.09 6.93 13.54
C SER A 91 -20.31 6.63 14.40
N PHE A 92 -20.31 5.44 15.00
CA PHE A 92 -21.28 4.98 15.98
C PHE A 92 -20.52 4.51 17.23
N SER A 93 -20.85 5.09 18.37
CA SER A 93 -20.25 4.75 19.65
C SER A 93 -21.31 4.30 20.64
N ASN A 94 -20.99 3.35 21.50
CA ASN A 94 -21.86 2.92 22.59
C ASN A 94 -21.34 3.42 23.96
N GLU A 95 -22.16 3.22 25.00
CA GLU A 95 -21.86 3.65 26.37
C GLU A 95 -20.64 2.92 26.97
N LEU A 96 -20.30 1.74 26.44
CA LEU A 96 -19.11 0.98 26.83
C LEU A 96 -17.81 1.52 26.23
N GLY A 97 -17.88 2.60 25.44
CA GLY A 97 -16.72 3.21 24.81
C GLY A 97 -16.22 2.48 23.56
N GLN A 98 -17.00 1.55 23.01
CA GLN A 98 -16.71 0.92 21.72
C GLN A 98 -17.16 1.84 20.60
N THR A 99 -16.42 1.87 19.49
CA THR A 99 -16.73 2.71 18.33
C THR A 99 -16.49 1.96 17.04
N ILE A 100 -17.49 1.99 16.15
CA ILE A 100 -17.40 1.56 14.75
C ILE A 100 -17.49 2.78 13.85
N GLU A 101 -16.52 2.93 12.96
CA GLU A 101 -16.56 3.92 11.88
C GLU A 101 -16.63 3.21 10.53
N ILE A 102 -17.62 3.58 9.72
CA ILE A 102 -17.78 3.09 8.35
C ILE A 102 -17.80 4.25 7.38
N GLY A 103 -17.18 4.07 6.22
CA GLY A 103 -17.16 5.12 5.23
C GLY A 103 -16.44 4.72 3.95
N PHE A 104 -16.12 5.71 3.14
CA PHE A 104 -15.28 5.51 1.97
C PHE A 104 -14.18 6.56 1.91
N ARG A 105 -13.04 6.14 1.36
CA ARG A 105 -11.93 7.00 0.99
C ARG A 105 -12.16 7.52 -0.41
N GLU A 106 -11.61 8.69 -0.69
CA GLU A 106 -11.54 9.26 -2.03
C GLU A 106 -10.08 9.42 -2.41
N VAL A 107 -9.83 9.39 -3.71
CA VAL A 107 -8.59 9.84 -4.33
C VAL A 107 -8.90 11.04 -5.21
N ASP A 108 -7.89 11.89 -5.38
CA ASP A 108 -7.99 13.05 -6.27
C ASP A 108 -8.01 12.57 -7.71
N GLY A 109 -9.20 12.60 -8.33
CA GLY A 109 -9.37 12.42 -9.76
C GLY A 109 -9.44 13.78 -10.46
N TRP A 110 -9.12 13.76 -11.75
CA TRP A 110 -9.06 14.95 -12.60
C TRP A 110 -9.64 14.63 -13.97
N ASP A 111 -10.34 15.57 -14.59
CA ASP A 111 -10.74 15.45 -15.99
C ASP A 111 -9.60 15.80 -16.96
N ASP A 112 -9.87 15.72 -18.26
CA ASP A 112 -8.91 15.93 -19.34
C ASP A 112 -8.39 17.37 -19.45
N THR A 113 -9.03 18.34 -18.78
CA THR A 113 -8.61 19.75 -18.80
C THR A 113 -7.47 20.05 -17.83
N VAL A 114 -7.17 19.14 -16.90
CA VAL A 114 -6.15 19.36 -15.85
C VAL A 114 -4.76 19.65 -16.43
N ASP A 115 -4.37 18.93 -17.48
CA ASP A 115 -3.05 19.11 -18.10
C ASP A 115 -2.96 20.45 -18.85
N ALA A 116 -4.09 20.99 -19.35
CA ALA A 116 -4.13 22.33 -19.95
C ALA A 116 -3.89 23.42 -18.90
N GLY A 117 -4.46 23.29 -17.70
CA GLY A 117 -4.19 24.20 -16.58
C GLY A 117 -2.73 24.11 -16.11
N VAL A 118 -2.18 22.90 -16.01
CA VAL A 118 -0.75 22.68 -15.68
C VAL A 118 0.16 23.33 -16.74
N ALA A 119 -0.18 23.21 -18.02
CA ALA A 119 0.59 23.80 -19.11
C ALA A 119 0.65 25.33 -19.01
N LYS A 120 -0.49 25.99 -18.75
CA LYS A 120 -0.55 27.45 -18.53
C LYS A 120 0.33 27.90 -17.37
N ILE A 121 0.29 27.18 -16.24
CA ILE A 121 1.16 27.52 -15.10
C ILE A 121 2.64 27.33 -15.48
N LYS A 122 3.00 26.24 -16.16
CA LYS A 122 4.38 26.02 -16.62
C LYS A 122 4.86 27.06 -17.63
N GLU A 123 3.98 27.53 -18.50
CA GLU A 123 4.28 28.63 -19.43
C GLU A 123 4.64 29.91 -18.65
N TYR A 124 3.83 30.28 -17.66
CA TYR A 124 4.14 31.38 -16.76
C TYR A 124 5.50 31.20 -16.05
N LEU A 125 5.77 30.03 -15.48
CA LEU A 125 7.06 29.75 -14.82
C LEU A 125 8.27 29.86 -15.76
N ARG A 126 8.12 29.51 -17.04
CA ARG A 126 9.19 29.68 -18.03
C ARG A 126 9.48 31.15 -18.33
N SER A 127 8.44 31.99 -18.37
CA SER A 127 8.59 33.44 -18.59
C SER A 127 9.39 34.15 -17.48
N LEU A 128 9.43 33.54 -16.30
CA LEU A 128 10.04 34.05 -15.08
C LEU A 128 11.55 33.72 -14.92
N SER A 129 12.13 32.88 -15.77
CA SER A 129 13.42 32.20 -15.52
C SER A 129 14.69 33.07 -15.67
N THR A 130 14.75 34.26 -15.09
CA THR A 130 15.85 35.23 -15.29
C THR A 130 16.71 35.55 -14.06
N ASN A 131 16.31 35.19 -12.82
CA ASN A 131 17.11 35.44 -11.61
C ASN A 131 16.97 34.33 -10.53
N GLU A 132 17.85 34.36 -9.53
CA GLU A 132 17.98 33.32 -8.48
C GLU A 132 16.79 33.24 -7.50
N GLU A 133 16.15 34.37 -7.19
CA GLU A 133 14.92 34.40 -6.39
C GLU A 133 13.74 33.78 -7.14
N THR A 134 13.67 34.02 -8.44
CA THR A 134 12.59 33.48 -9.29
C THR A 134 12.79 31.99 -9.53
N ALA A 135 14.04 31.49 -9.54
CA ALA A 135 14.33 30.07 -9.55
C ALA A 135 13.76 29.32 -8.33
N LYS A 136 13.83 29.93 -7.13
CA LYS A 136 13.22 29.37 -5.91
C LYS A 136 11.69 29.28 -6.03
N LEU A 137 11.05 30.33 -6.56
CA LEU A 137 9.61 30.35 -6.80
C LEU A 137 9.18 29.26 -7.79
N VAL A 138 9.91 29.11 -8.89
CA VAL A 138 9.68 28.06 -9.90
C VAL A 138 9.79 26.66 -9.28
N SER A 139 10.80 26.43 -8.42
CA SER A 139 10.95 25.14 -7.72
C SER A 139 9.77 24.83 -6.82
N ILE A 140 9.36 25.79 -5.98
CA ILE A 140 8.24 25.60 -5.03
C ILE A 140 6.94 25.30 -5.78
N ILE A 141 6.65 26.03 -6.86
CA ILE A 141 5.45 25.80 -7.66
C ILE A 141 5.54 24.45 -8.39
N GLY A 142 6.72 24.11 -8.92
CA GLY A 142 6.99 22.81 -9.54
C GLY A 142 6.71 21.64 -8.59
N ASP A 143 7.10 21.76 -7.32
CA ASP A 143 6.84 20.76 -6.29
C ASP A 143 5.34 20.62 -5.97
N LEU A 144 4.60 21.74 -5.96
CA LEU A 144 3.15 21.73 -5.78
C LEU A 144 2.45 21.01 -6.94
N LEU A 145 2.92 21.21 -8.18
CA LEU A 145 2.39 20.57 -9.39
C LEU A 145 2.86 19.12 -9.60
N LYS A 146 3.70 18.58 -8.70
CA LYS A 146 4.20 17.21 -8.83
C LYS A 146 3.07 16.21 -8.63
N LYS A 147 2.91 15.32 -9.61
CA LYS A 147 1.99 14.18 -9.57
C LYS A 147 2.46 13.15 -8.53
N ASP A 148 1.51 12.45 -7.92
CA ASP A 148 1.79 11.32 -7.02
C ASP A 148 2.28 10.09 -7.80
N SER A 149 2.57 8.99 -7.09
CA SER A 149 3.01 7.73 -7.73
C SER A 149 1.97 7.11 -8.68
N LYS A 150 0.72 7.55 -8.61
CA LYS A 150 -0.38 7.12 -9.48
C LYS A 150 -0.62 8.08 -10.65
N GLY A 151 0.18 9.15 -10.77
CA GLY A 151 0.06 10.13 -11.85
C GLY A 151 -0.98 11.22 -11.62
N ASN A 152 -1.55 11.34 -10.41
CA ASN A 152 -2.57 12.35 -10.10
C ASN A 152 -1.97 13.58 -9.42
N LEU A 153 -2.54 14.76 -9.68
CA LEU A 153 -2.23 15.94 -8.84
C LEU A 153 -2.88 15.77 -7.46
N GLN A 154 -2.25 16.33 -6.44
CA GLN A 154 -2.81 16.33 -5.08
C GLN A 154 -3.62 17.58 -4.84
N ALA A 155 -4.92 17.45 -4.53
CA ALA A 155 -5.82 18.58 -4.33
C ALA A 155 -5.35 19.49 -3.19
N LYS A 156 -4.79 18.90 -2.12
CA LYS A 156 -4.19 19.67 -1.01
C LYS A 156 -3.08 20.61 -1.48
N ARG A 157 -2.24 20.17 -2.43
CA ARG A 157 -1.19 21.02 -3.03
C ARG A 157 -1.79 22.08 -3.94
N MET A 158 -2.86 21.76 -4.67
CA MET A 158 -3.55 22.74 -5.52
C MET A 158 -4.23 23.84 -4.70
N ILE A 159 -4.77 23.51 -3.53
CA ILE A 159 -5.29 24.50 -2.57
C ILE A 159 -4.15 25.39 -2.04
N GLN A 160 -2.99 24.82 -1.70
CA GLN A 160 -1.82 25.61 -1.31
C GLN A 160 -1.37 26.54 -2.43
N LEU A 161 -1.38 26.06 -3.68
CA LEU A 161 -1.04 26.85 -4.86
C LEU A 161 -2.03 28.01 -5.06
N LYS A 162 -3.34 27.74 -4.90
CA LYS A 162 -4.39 28.77 -4.91
C LYS A 162 -4.19 29.84 -3.85
N ASN A 163 -3.81 29.46 -2.64
CA ASN A 163 -3.56 30.45 -1.58
C ASN A 163 -2.41 31.40 -1.92
N LYS A 164 -1.44 30.96 -2.74
CA LYS A 164 -0.32 31.77 -3.25
C LYS A 164 -0.67 32.60 -4.48
N GLU A 165 -1.82 32.38 -5.11
CA GLU A 165 -2.28 33.09 -6.30
C GLU A 165 -2.26 34.62 -6.10
N ARG A 166 -2.68 35.09 -4.90
CA ARG A 166 -2.70 36.52 -4.56
C ARG A 166 -1.32 37.17 -4.52
N GLU A 167 -0.30 36.41 -4.10
CA GLU A 167 1.09 36.90 -4.04
C GLU A 167 1.68 37.02 -5.45
N ILE A 168 1.24 36.15 -6.37
CA ILE A 168 1.76 36.05 -7.74
C ILE A 168 1.07 37.05 -8.68
N ASN A 169 -0.23 37.32 -8.47
CA ASN A 169 -1.02 38.34 -9.19
C ASN A 169 -0.81 38.32 -10.72
N ASN A 170 -0.82 37.13 -11.33
CA ASN A 170 -0.64 36.96 -12.77
C ASN A 170 -1.89 36.31 -13.40
N PRO A 171 -2.49 36.92 -14.44
CA PRO A 171 -3.71 36.39 -15.06
C PRO A 171 -3.59 34.97 -15.63
N ILE A 172 -2.45 34.63 -16.26
CA ILE A 172 -2.21 33.30 -16.87
C ILE A 172 -2.09 32.25 -15.76
N PHE A 173 -1.38 32.60 -14.68
CA PHE A 173 -1.24 31.74 -13.51
C PHE A 173 -2.58 31.48 -12.82
N SER A 174 -3.38 32.53 -12.60
CA SER A 174 -4.74 32.46 -12.05
C SER A 174 -5.67 31.61 -12.91
N GLU A 175 -5.65 31.81 -14.22
CA GLU A 175 -6.44 31.01 -15.16
C GLU A 175 -6.05 29.52 -15.09
N GLY A 176 -4.75 29.23 -15.06
CA GLY A 176 -4.24 27.87 -14.92
C GLY A 176 -4.70 27.19 -13.62
N ILE A 177 -4.67 27.91 -12.50
CA ILE A 177 -5.20 27.41 -11.21
C ILE A 177 -6.69 27.13 -11.31
N ASN A 178 -7.47 28.04 -11.88
CA ASN A 178 -8.91 27.87 -12.00
C ASN A 178 -9.27 26.65 -12.86
N ILE A 179 -8.59 26.46 -14.00
CA ILE A 179 -8.77 25.26 -14.84
C ILE A 179 -8.48 23.98 -14.04
N ILE A 180 -7.34 23.93 -13.33
CA ILE A 180 -7.00 22.77 -12.51
C ILE A 180 -8.09 22.51 -11.46
N LEU A 181 -8.50 23.53 -10.70
CA LEU A 181 -9.50 23.35 -9.65
C LEU A 181 -10.88 22.94 -10.19
N SER A 182 -11.27 23.45 -11.35
CA SER A 182 -12.50 23.06 -12.04
C SER A 182 -12.43 21.61 -12.56
N ALA A 183 -11.24 21.15 -12.92
CA ALA A 183 -10.98 19.78 -13.35
C ALA A 183 -11.04 18.76 -12.21
N HIS A 184 -11.07 19.19 -10.94
CA HIS A 184 -11.07 18.28 -9.79
C HIS A 184 -12.37 17.47 -9.73
N LYS A 185 -12.24 16.15 -9.89
CA LYS A 185 -13.31 15.15 -9.80
C LYS A 185 -12.90 14.09 -8.79
N PRO A 186 -13.15 14.30 -7.47
CA PRO A 186 -12.87 13.28 -6.46
C PRO A 186 -13.51 11.95 -6.84
N GLN A 187 -12.74 10.87 -6.77
CA GLN A 187 -13.23 9.53 -7.05
C GLN A 187 -13.16 8.67 -5.79
N ARG A 188 -14.24 7.94 -5.51
CA ARG A 188 -14.26 6.98 -4.42
C ARG A 188 -13.23 5.87 -4.68
N SER A 189 -12.33 5.64 -3.73
CA SER A 189 -11.23 4.70 -3.87
C SER A 189 -11.44 3.38 -3.12
N ALA A 190 -11.91 3.43 -1.88
CA ALA A 190 -12.10 2.23 -1.08
C ALA A 190 -13.11 2.45 0.05
N TRP A 191 -14.00 1.49 0.25
CA TRP A 191 -14.83 1.39 1.45
C TRP A 191 -13.97 0.91 2.63
N PHE A 192 -14.20 1.45 3.83
CA PHE A 192 -13.46 1.08 5.03
C PHE A 192 -14.39 0.84 6.23
N VAL A 193 -13.93 -0.03 7.11
CA VAL A 193 -14.48 -0.26 8.45
C VAL A 193 -13.33 -0.12 9.42
N GLU A 194 -13.51 0.69 10.45
CA GLU A 194 -12.57 0.85 11.56
C GLU A 194 -13.32 0.58 12.86
N ALA A 195 -12.69 -0.16 13.75
CA ALA A 195 -13.25 -0.54 15.05
C ALA A 195 -12.27 -0.17 16.15
N SER A 196 -12.79 0.26 17.30
CA SER A 196 -11.97 0.61 18.45
C SER A 196 -12.72 0.38 19.76
N THR A 197 -11.96 0.13 20.81
CA THR A 197 -12.45 -0.07 22.18
C THR A 197 -11.79 0.94 23.10
N LYS A 198 -12.41 1.21 24.26
CA LYS A 198 -11.75 1.95 25.35
C LYS A 198 -11.34 0.98 26.43
N GLY A 199 -10.06 1.02 26.80
CA GLY A 199 -9.52 0.25 27.92
C GLY A 199 -9.92 0.83 29.28
N LYS A 200 -9.54 0.11 30.36
CA LYS A 200 -9.78 0.55 31.75
C LYS A 200 -9.15 1.92 32.10
N THR A 201 -8.14 2.33 31.34
CA THR A 201 -7.43 3.61 31.46
C THR A 201 -8.05 4.73 30.61
N ASN A 202 -9.21 4.49 29.98
CA ASN A 202 -9.90 5.40 29.05
C ASN A 202 -9.11 5.70 27.74
N GLU A 203 -8.05 4.95 27.47
CA GLU A 203 -7.31 5.01 26.21
C GLU A 203 -8.09 4.29 25.09
N LYS A 204 -8.13 4.91 23.90
CA LYS A 204 -8.81 4.35 22.72
C LYS A 204 -7.84 3.45 21.95
N THR A 205 -8.10 2.15 21.95
CA THR A 205 -7.29 1.16 21.23
C THR A 205 -8.03 0.71 19.97
N GLY A 206 -7.36 0.76 18.82
CA GLY A 206 -7.91 0.26 17.55
C GLY A 206 -7.93 -1.27 17.54
N VAL A 207 -9.00 -1.86 17.00
CA VAL A 207 -9.05 -3.29 16.70
C VAL A 207 -8.34 -3.49 15.35
N PRO A 208 -7.22 -4.23 15.29
CA PRO A 208 -6.49 -4.43 14.05
C PRO A 208 -7.29 -5.34 13.11
N LEU A 209 -7.51 -4.86 11.88
CA LEU A 209 -8.23 -5.58 10.82
C LEU A 209 -7.34 -5.95 9.62
N SER A 210 -6.04 -5.63 9.70
CA SER A 210 -5.04 -5.99 8.69
C SER A 210 -3.96 -6.86 9.33
N ILE A 211 -3.50 -7.88 8.62
CA ILE A 211 -2.50 -8.84 9.11
C ILE A 211 -1.22 -8.17 9.62
N SER A 212 -0.78 -7.08 8.98
CA SER A 212 0.42 -6.31 9.35
C SER A 212 0.26 -5.47 10.61
N ALA A 213 -0.98 -5.24 11.06
CA ALA A 213 -1.28 -4.50 12.29
C ALA A 213 -1.67 -5.44 13.44
N CYS A 214 -1.84 -6.73 13.17
CA CYS A 214 -2.10 -7.72 14.20
C CYS A 214 -0.77 -8.14 14.84
N GLU A 215 -0.69 -8.03 16.15
CA GLU A 215 0.42 -8.61 16.91
C GLU A 215 0.36 -10.14 16.88
N PHE A 216 1.52 -10.77 17.09
CA PHE A 216 1.53 -12.21 17.32
C PHE A 216 0.76 -12.54 18.61
N PRO A 217 0.10 -13.72 18.69
CA PRO A 217 -0.51 -14.16 19.93
C PRO A 217 0.49 -14.20 21.09
N ASP A 218 0.03 -13.90 22.31
CA ASP A 218 0.87 -13.93 23.50
C ASP A 218 1.60 -15.28 23.65
N GLY A 219 2.92 -15.22 23.88
CA GLY A 219 3.76 -16.40 24.02
C GLY A 219 4.20 -17.04 22.68
N THR A 220 3.87 -16.44 21.54
CA THR A 220 4.40 -16.90 20.25
C THR A 220 5.90 -16.63 20.17
N ASN A 221 6.68 -17.69 19.94
CA ASN A 221 8.10 -17.60 19.63
C ASN A 221 8.31 -17.98 18.15
N VAL A 222 8.59 -16.98 17.32
CA VAL A 222 8.91 -17.18 15.90
C VAL A 222 10.42 -17.08 15.76
N ASP A 223 11.06 -18.14 15.26
CA ASP A 223 12.46 -18.08 14.87
C ASP A 223 12.59 -17.25 13.58
N LEU A 224 13.20 -16.07 13.72
CA LEU A 224 13.42 -15.12 12.64
C LEU A 224 14.89 -15.10 12.18
N SER A 225 15.71 -16.08 12.57
CA SER A 225 17.14 -16.14 12.23
C SER A 225 17.43 -16.18 10.72
N GLY A 226 16.42 -16.49 9.89
CA GLY A 226 16.49 -16.46 8.44
C GLY A 226 16.07 -15.14 7.76
N PHE A 227 15.74 -14.09 8.52
CA PHE A 227 15.46 -12.74 8.01
C PHE A 227 16.68 -11.82 8.05
#